data_AF-A0A067KJL4-F1
#
_entry.id   AF-A0A067KJL4-F1
#
_cell.length_a   1.000
_cell.length_b   1.000
_cell.length_c   1.000
_cell.angle_alpha   90.00
_cell.angle_beta   90.00
_cell.angle_gamma   90.00
#
_symmetry.space_group_name_H-M   'P 1'
#
loop_
_entity.id
_entity.type
_entity.pdbx_description
1 polymer ?
#
loop_
_entity_poly.entity_id
_entity_poly.type
_entity_poly.pdbx_seq_one_letter_code
_entity_poly.pdbx_strand_id
1 'polypeptide(L)'
;MGSGADDYQKRHSHNQQLHAKYKLKMLVLVILTNLLTIYIFAGPSLILKLPSYTNHIPFPIWDSNHLLQELNSTKQQLATSYLLLDELHHKLNSTNLLVQALLMELSKQPVKDSDDNNDKFIIDGFSDEVMLAIAPHKLPLGYSPRTGSDEVYPPVGAGCLRYQEELTKCMSYEIGGECPVDDVFANRLMLRGYNSIIWDPYTCKNYKCLIDRKNAPGYYDCKDCFDLQGREKKRWMLDNGGLDYGIDQVVKVKPQGSIRIGLDIGGGTGTFAARMKERNITIITSTMNLDGPFNSFIASRGLIPIHLSVSQKASILQKHP
;
A
#
# COMPACT_ATOMS: atom_id res chain seq x y z
N MET A 1 -50.36 35.75 28.74
CA MET A 1 -49.35 35.23 27.79
C MET A 1 -48.02 35.92 28.13
N GLY A 2 -46.99 35.17 28.49
CA GLY A 2 -45.63 35.71 28.73
C GLY A 2 -44.90 35.09 29.91
N SER A 3 -44.36 33.88 29.77
CA SER A 3 -43.31 33.36 30.69
C SER A 3 -42.46 32.20 30.11
N GLY A 4 -42.44 32.00 28.79
CA GLY A 4 -41.70 30.88 28.17
C GLY A 4 -40.41 31.29 27.44
N ALA A 5 -40.27 32.57 27.09
CA ALA A 5 -39.14 33.05 26.28
C ALA A 5 -37.89 33.36 27.13
N ASP A 6 -38.06 33.86 28.36
CA ASP A 6 -36.95 34.33 29.19
C ASP A 6 -36.10 33.18 29.78
N ASP A 7 -36.71 32.02 30.03
CA ASP A 7 -36.02 30.87 30.62
C ASP A 7 -35.15 30.11 29.60
N TYR A 8 -35.53 30.14 28.32
CA TYR A 8 -34.76 29.55 27.22
C TYR A 8 -33.47 30.33 26.93
N GLN A 9 -33.52 31.66 27.07
CA GLN A 9 -32.39 32.54 26.77
C GLN A 9 -31.30 32.49 27.86
N LYS A 10 -31.70 32.28 29.12
CA LYS A 10 -30.77 32.15 30.26
C LYS A 10 -29.95 30.85 30.22
N ARG A 11 -30.57 29.74 29.77
CA ARG A 11 -29.91 28.43 29.63
C ARG A 11 -28.89 28.41 28.49
N HIS A 12 -29.17 29.11 27.38
CA HIS A 12 -28.25 29.22 26.25
C HIS A 12 -26.98 30.03 26.57
N SER A 13 -27.13 31.13 27.31
CA SER A 13 -26.00 31.97 27.74
C SER A 13 -25.07 31.24 28.73
N HIS A 14 -25.64 30.46 29.66
CA HIS A 14 -24.84 29.67 30.62
C HIS A 14 -24.04 28.55 29.94
N ASN A 15 -24.62 27.88 28.94
CA ASN A 15 -23.93 26.84 28.17
C ASN A 15 -22.82 27.40 27.28
N GLN A 16 -23.01 28.59 26.68
CA GLN A 16 -21.94 29.27 25.92
C GLN A 16 -20.76 29.70 26.81
N GLN A 17 -21.03 30.20 28.01
CA GLN A 17 -19.96 30.53 28.97
C GLN A 17 -19.19 29.29 29.44
N LEU A 18 -19.86 28.16 29.64
CA LEU A 18 -19.20 26.90 29.98
C LEU A 18 -18.28 26.44 28.83
N HIS A 19 -18.78 26.48 27.59
CA HIS A 19 -18.05 26.06 26.40
C HIS A 19 -16.82 26.93 26.13
N ALA A 20 -16.91 28.25 26.35
CA ALA A 20 -15.78 29.17 26.25
C ALA A 20 -14.71 28.90 27.33
N LYS A 21 -15.13 28.59 28.56
CA LYS A 21 -14.22 28.19 29.64
C LYS A 21 -13.48 26.89 29.31
N TYR A 22 -14.14 25.90 28.73
CA TYR A 22 -13.49 24.65 28.33
C TYR A 22 -12.53 24.84 27.15
N LYS A 23 -12.90 25.65 26.14
CA LYS A 23 -11.97 26.00 25.04
C LYS A 23 -10.72 26.73 25.53
N LEU A 24 -10.87 27.67 26.47
CA LEU A 24 -9.74 28.37 27.07
C LEU A 24 -8.84 27.41 27.87
N LYS A 25 -9.43 26.51 28.66
CA LYS A 25 -8.68 25.48 29.40
C LYS A 25 -7.90 24.55 28.47
N MET A 26 -8.51 24.11 27.36
CA MET A 26 -7.83 23.27 26.36
C MET A 26 -6.70 24.03 25.66
N LEU A 27 -6.90 25.30 25.31
CA LEU A 27 -5.85 26.15 24.72
C LEU A 27 -4.66 26.31 25.68
N VAL A 28 -4.94 26.60 26.96
CA VAL A 28 -3.91 26.72 28.00
C VAL A 28 -3.17 25.41 28.21
N LEU A 29 -3.88 24.28 28.20
CA LEU A 29 -3.27 22.95 28.30
C LEU A 29 -2.31 22.69 27.13
N VAL A 30 -2.72 23.00 25.89
CA VAL A 30 -1.88 22.82 24.69
C VAL A 30 -0.65 23.73 24.72
N ILE A 31 -0.78 24.97 25.20
CA ILE A 31 0.35 25.89 25.32
C ILE A 31 1.34 25.38 26.39
N LEU A 32 0.83 24.92 27.54
CA LEU A 32 1.66 24.38 28.62
C LEU A 32 2.37 23.09 28.20
N THR A 33 1.71 22.18 27.49
CA THR A 33 2.35 20.95 27.01
C THR A 33 3.41 21.25 25.96
N ASN A 34 3.17 22.19 25.04
CA ASN A 34 4.18 22.61 24.07
C ASN A 34 5.38 23.31 24.75
N LEU A 35 5.16 24.20 25.72
CA LEU A 35 6.25 24.82 26.47
C LEU A 35 7.05 23.82 27.30
N LEU A 36 6.38 22.84 27.89
CA LEU A 36 7.04 21.75 28.62
C LEU A 36 7.87 20.87 27.67
N THR A 37 7.35 20.55 26.48
CA THR A 37 8.14 19.83 25.46
C THR A 37 9.34 20.66 25.01
N ILE A 38 9.17 21.96 24.75
CA ILE A 38 10.29 22.84 24.42
C ILE A 38 11.30 22.80 25.56
N TYR A 39 10.89 23.01 26.82
CA TYR A 39 11.79 22.97 27.98
C TYR A 39 12.55 21.64 28.13
N ILE A 40 11.89 20.50 27.92
CA ILE A 40 12.50 19.16 27.99
C ILE A 40 13.49 18.94 26.83
N PHE A 41 13.14 19.35 25.61
CA PHE A 41 14.00 19.20 24.42
C PHE A 41 15.04 20.33 24.28
N ALA A 42 14.91 21.41 25.05
CA ALA A 42 15.78 22.59 25.08
C ALA A 42 16.78 22.60 26.25
N GLY A 43 17.13 21.44 26.82
CA GLY A 43 18.15 21.32 27.87
C GLY A 43 19.41 22.17 27.58
N PRO A 44 20.17 22.55 28.62
CA PRO A 44 20.71 23.88 28.99
C PRO A 44 21.47 24.75 27.95
N SER A 45 21.20 24.60 26.66
CA SER A 45 21.98 25.16 25.56
C SER A 45 21.30 26.35 24.87
N LEU A 46 20.13 26.77 25.35
CA LEU A 46 19.42 27.95 24.84
C LEU A 46 19.87 29.22 25.56
N ILE A 47 21.11 29.63 25.29
CA ILE A 47 21.55 31.01 25.49
C ILE A 47 20.94 31.84 24.34
N LEU A 48 19.78 32.44 24.59
CA LEU A 48 19.22 33.49 23.74
C LEU A 48 20.12 34.74 23.87
N LYS A 49 21.02 34.98 22.91
CA LYS A 49 21.70 36.28 22.78
C LYS A 49 20.93 37.16 21.79
N LEU A 50 20.27 38.17 22.35
CA LEU A 50 19.66 39.31 21.66
C LEU A 50 20.74 40.42 21.56
N PRO A 51 20.59 41.39 20.64
CA PRO A 51 21.71 42.01 19.96
C PRO A 51 22.37 43.13 20.78
N SER A 52 23.69 43.09 20.88
CA SER A 52 24.50 44.24 21.30
C SER A 52 25.76 44.32 20.43
N TYR A 53 25.81 45.39 19.65
CA TYR A 53 26.96 46.14 19.16
C TYR A 53 28.38 45.52 19.28
N THR A 54 29.03 45.50 18.11
CA THR A 54 30.49 45.51 17.82
C THR A 54 31.27 44.19 17.84
N ASN A 55 32.01 44.04 16.75
CA ASN A 55 33.31 43.36 16.58
C ASN A 55 33.33 41.87 16.15
N HIS A 56 33.95 41.72 14.96
CA HIS A 56 34.56 40.54 14.34
C HIS A 56 33.62 39.42 13.89
N ILE A 57 33.20 39.54 12.62
CA ILE A 57 32.79 38.40 11.80
C ILE A 57 34.06 37.70 11.31
N PRO A 58 34.35 36.44 11.66
CA PRO A 58 35.25 35.61 10.88
C PRO A 58 34.43 35.02 9.74
N PHE A 59 34.49 35.62 8.56
CA PHE A 59 34.11 34.92 7.34
C PHE A 59 35.15 33.79 7.11
N PRO A 60 34.76 32.52 6.92
CA PRO A 60 35.71 31.50 6.52
C PRO A 60 36.08 31.78 5.07
N ILE A 61 37.24 32.39 4.88
CA ILE A 61 37.91 32.48 3.59
C ILE A 61 38.13 31.04 3.13
N TRP A 62 37.50 30.66 2.02
CA TRP A 62 37.63 29.33 1.41
C TRP A 62 39.11 29.03 1.14
N ASP A 63 39.69 28.14 1.94
CA ASP A 63 41.05 27.68 1.77
C ASP A 63 41.09 26.68 0.61
N SER A 64 41.70 27.09 -0.50
CA SER A 64 41.79 26.29 -1.73
C SER A 64 42.50 24.94 -1.50
N ASN A 65 43.33 24.84 -0.45
CA ASN A 65 44.02 23.62 -0.07
C ASN A 65 43.06 22.58 0.53
N HIS A 66 42.03 23.01 1.27
CA HIS A 66 41.02 22.13 1.84
C HIS A 66 40.16 21.46 0.76
N LEU A 67 39.76 22.23 -0.26
CA LEU A 67 39.02 21.71 -1.41
C LEU A 67 39.84 20.71 -2.24
N LEU A 68 41.14 20.96 -2.43
CA LEU A 68 42.04 20.02 -3.09
C LEU A 68 42.21 18.72 -2.29
N GLN A 69 42.22 18.82 -0.96
CA GLN A 69 42.29 17.66 -0.08
C GLN A 69 40.99 16.83 -0.12
N GLU A 70 39.81 17.48 -0.14
CA GLU A 70 38.54 16.79 -0.35
C GLU A 70 38.44 16.16 -1.74
N LEU A 71 38.92 16.82 -2.78
CA LEU A 71 38.92 16.28 -4.15
C LEU A 71 39.82 15.04 -4.26
N ASN A 72 41.00 15.05 -3.64
CA ASN A 72 41.87 13.87 -3.61
C ASN A 72 41.29 12.74 -2.78
N SER A 73 40.64 13.05 -1.65
CA SER A 73 39.94 12.07 -0.82
C SER A 73 38.79 11.41 -1.57
N THR A 74 37.95 12.19 -2.25
CA THR A 74 36.82 11.69 -3.05
C THR A 74 37.29 10.89 -4.27
N LYS A 75 38.37 11.30 -4.92
CA LYS A 75 39.00 10.52 -6.00
C LYS A 75 39.47 9.15 -5.52
N GLN A 76 40.02 9.08 -4.31
CA GLN A 76 40.50 7.82 -3.72
C GLN A 76 39.32 6.92 -3.31
N GLN A 77 38.25 7.48 -2.74
CA GLN A 77 37.01 6.75 -2.43
C GLN A 77 36.29 6.24 -3.69
N LEU A 78 36.36 6.99 -4.79
CA LEU A 78 35.78 6.58 -6.05
C LEU A 78 36.56 5.41 -6.66
N ALA A 79 37.90 5.43 -6.58
CA ALA A 79 38.75 4.33 -7.04
C ALA A 79 38.50 3.03 -6.26
N THR A 80 38.32 3.09 -4.94
CA THR A 80 37.99 1.91 -4.12
C THR A 80 36.59 1.37 -4.44
N SER A 81 35.63 2.26 -4.70
CA SER A 81 34.27 1.86 -5.11
C SER A 81 34.27 1.12 -6.45
N TYR A 82 35.10 1.55 -7.41
CA TYR A 82 35.24 0.86 -8.70
C TYR A 82 35.84 -0.54 -8.56
N LEU A 83 36.84 -0.74 -7.69
CA LEU A 83 37.41 -2.06 -7.42
C LEU A 83 36.36 -3.02 -6.82
N LEU A 84 35.54 -2.51 -5.90
CA LEU A 84 34.45 -3.29 -5.28
C LEU A 84 33.37 -3.67 -6.29
N LEU A 85 33.09 -2.80 -7.28
CA LEU A 85 32.14 -3.08 -8.34
C LEU A 85 32.60 -4.24 -9.25
N ASP A 86 33.90 -4.30 -9.54
CA ASP A 86 34.50 -5.36 -10.36
C ASP A 86 34.53 -6.70 -9.62
N GLU A 87 34.86 -6.69 -8.33
CA GLU A 87 34.77 -7.87 -7.46
C GLU A 87 33.34 -8.42 -7.38
N LEU A 88 32.34 -7.54 -7.23
CA LEU A 88 30.93 -7.94 -7.23
C LEU A 88 30.49 -8.51 -8.58
N HIS A 89 30.92 -7.91 -9.69
CA HIS A 89 30.63 -8.44 -11.04
C HIS A 89 31.23 -9.83 -11.22
N HIS A 90 32.47 -10.04 -10.77
CA HIS A 90 33.11 -11.35 -10.84
C HIS A 90 32.36 -12.39 -10.00
N LYS A 91 31.96 -12.01 -8.78
CA LYS A 91 31.19 -12.89 -7.88
C LYS A 91 29.81 -13.23 -8.45
N LEU A 92 29.13 -12.26 -9.08
CA LEU A 92 27.84 -12.48 -9.73
C LEU A 92 27.97 -13.46 -10.91
N ASN A 93 28.97 -13.27 -11.76
CA ASN A 93 29.23 -14.17 -12.89
C ASN A 93 29.55 -15.60 -12.43
N SER A 94 30.36 -15.74 -11.38
CA SER A 94 30.66 -17.06 -10.80
C SER A 94 29.43 -17.74 -10.23
N THR A 95 28.56 -17.02 -9.51
CA THR A 95 27.32 -17.58 -8.96
C THR A 95 26.35 -17.98 -10.06
N ASN A 96 26.25 -17.18 -11.13
CA ASN A 96 25.37 -17.48 -12.26
C ASN A 96 25.77 -18.77 -12.98
N LEU A 97 27.07 -18.98 -13.18
CA LEU A 97 27.60 -20.24 -13.73
C LEU A 97 27.30 -21.45 -12.83
N LEU A 98 27.39 -21.28 -11.50
CA LEU A 98 27.06 -22.33 -10.54
C LEU A 98 25.57 -22.71 -10.58
N VAL A 99 24.69 -21.71 -10.69
CA VAL A 99 23.24 -21.92 -10.79
C VAL A 99 22.89 -22.64 -12.10
N GLN A 100 23.50 -22.24 -13.23
CA GLN A 100 23.31 -22.94 -14.50
C GLN A 100 23.77 -24.39 -14.45
N ALA A 101 24.90 -24.68 -13.78
CA ALA A 101 25.38 -26.05 -13.59
C ALA A 101 24.43 -26.88 -12.71
N LEU A 102 23.90 -26.29 -11.62
CA LEU A 102 22.91 -26.94 -10.76
C LEU A 102 21.59 -27.21 -11.49
N LEU A 103 21.12 -26.27 -12.31
CA LEU A 103 19.92 -26.45 -13.13
C LEU A 103 20.09 -27.57 -14.17
N MET A 104 21.28 -27.68 -14.79
CA MET A 104 21.59 -28.81 -15.67
C MET A 104 21.58 -30.15 -14.93
N GLU A 105 22.11 -30.19 -13.70
CA GLU A 105 22.15 -31.44 -12.92
C GLU A 105 20.76 -31.85 -12.40
N LEU A 106 19.93 -30.88 -12.02
CA LEU A 106 18.54 -31.13 -11.61
C LEU A 106 17.67 -31.61 -12.79
N SER A 107 17.94 -31.15 -14.02
CA SER A 107 17.22 -31.58 -15.22
C SER A 107 17.49 -33.04 -15.64
N LYS A 108 18.47 -33.72 -15.03
CA LYS A 108 18.86 -35.10 -15.36
C LYS A 108 18.15 -36.18 -14.55
N GLN A 109 17.31 -35.84 -13.56
CA GLN A 109 16.55 -36.85 -12.81
C GLN A 109 15.22 -37.17 -13.50
N PRO A 110 14.98 -38.42 -13.97
CA PRO A 110 13.66 -38.83 -14.39
C PRO A 110 12.81 -39.14 -13.15
N VAL A 111 11.71 -38.40 -12.99
CA VAL A 111 10.71 -38.62 -11.95
C VAL A 111 9.95 -39.92 -12.26
N LYS A 112 9.93 -40.85 -11.31
CA LYS A 112 9.07 -42.03 -11.31
C LYS A 112 7.65 -41.62 -10.88
N ASP A 113 6.67 -41.89 -11.73
CA ASP A 113 5.26 -41.83 -11.38
C ASP A 113 4.89 -42.85 -10.31
N SER A 114 4.11 -42.39 -9.33
CA SER A 114 3.23 -43.24 -8.53
C SER A 114 1.92 -42.49 -8.30
N ASP A 115 0.86 -43.05 -8.89
CA ASP A 115 -0.55 -42.73 -8.71
C ASP A 115 -0.94 -42.51 -7.23
N ASP A 116 -1.72 -41.46 -6.96
CA ASP A 116 -3.06 -41.65 -6.36
C ASP A 116 -3.94 -40.39 -6.43
N ASN A 117 -5.04 -40.54 -7.17
CA ASN A 117 -6.39 -39.99 -6.98
C ASN A 117 -6.69 -38.47 -6.93
N ASN A 118 -7.21 -38.00 -8.08
CA ASN A 118 -8.43 -37.18 -8.25
C ASN A 118 -8.51 -35.79 -7.59
N ASP A 119 -7.71 -34.84 -8.10
CA ASP A 119 -8.14 -33.47 -8.45
C ASP A 119 -7.04 -32.67 -9.19
N LYS A 120 -6.06 -33.35 -9.78
CA LYS A 120 -4.97 -32.74 -10.57
C LYS A 120 -5.43 -32.56 -12.03
N PHE A 121 -6.50 -31.80 -12.24
CA PHE A 121 -6.97 -31.46 -13.58
C PHE A 121 -6.00 -30.43 -14.21
N ILE A 122 -5.04 -30.94 -15.01
CA ILE A 122 -4.20 -30.18 -15.95
C ILE A 122 -3.50 -28.96 -15.30
N ILE A 123 -2.50 -29.21 -14.46
CA ILE A 123 -1.47 -28.22 -14.12
C ILE A 123 -0.11 -28.82 -14.47
N ASP A 124 0.06 -29.22 -15.73
CA ASP A 124 1.28 -29.87 -16.22
C ASP A 124 1.93 -29.09 -17.38
N GLY A 125 1.48 -27.85 -17.61
CA GLY A 125 1.90 -27.01 -18.75
C GLY A 125 2.38 -25.60 -18.38
N PHE A 126 2.42 -25.24 -17.09
CA PHE A 126 2.86 -23.92 -16.63
C PHE A 126 4.13 -24.03 -15.80
N SER A 127 5.02 -23.03 -15.91
CA SER A 127 6.21 -22.96 -15.07
C SER A 127 5.85 -22.72 -13.61
N ASP A 128 6.75 -23.13 -12.71
CA ASP A 128 6.60 -22.94 -11.27
C ASP A 128 6.40 -21.46 -10.89
N GLU A 129 7.00 -20.52 -11.64
CA GLU A 129 6.84 -19.08 -11.42
C GLU A 129 5.42 -18.59 -11.72
N VAL A 130 4.83 -19.06 -12.83
CA VAL A 130 3.43 -18.73 -13.18
C VAL A 130 2.50 -19.28 -12.13
N MET A 131 2.73 -20.53 -11.71
CA MET A 131 1.98 -21.16 -10.64
C MET A 131 2.14 -20.41 -9.31
N LEU A 132 3.33 -19.92 -8.99
CA LEU A 132 3.54 -19.07 -7.82
C LEU A 132 2.78 -17.74 -7.90
N ALA A 133 2.50 -17.22 -9.09
CA ALA A 133 1.80 -15.94 -9.26
C ALA A 133 0.27 -16.06 -9.24
N ILE A 134 -0.28 -17.16 -9.77
CA ILE A 134 -1.74 -17.27 -10.03
C ILE A 134 -2.43 -18.34 -9.18
N ALA A 135 -1.69 -19.32 -8.66
CA ALA A 135 -2.28 -20.43 -7.94
C ALA A 135 -2.66 -20.04 -6.50
N PRO A 136 -3.64 -20.74 -5.90
CA PRO A 136 -3.90 -20.60 -4.48
C PRO A 136 -2.68 -20.99 -3.65
N HIS A 137 -2.40 -20.20 -2.61
CA HIS A 137 -1.36 -20.48 -1.63
C HIS A 137 -1.96 -20.95 -0.31
N LYS A 138 -1.48 -22.07 0.22
CA LYS A 138 -1.89 -22.56 1.54
C LYS A 138 -1.50 -21.56 2.64
N LEU A 139 -2.42 -21.34 3.57
CA LEU A 139 -2.18 -20.55 4.77
C LEU A 139 -1.21 -21.29 5.70
N PRO A 140 -0.21 -20.60 6.28
CA PRO A 140 0.77 -21.23 7.18
C PRO A 140 0.16 -21.89 8.42
N LEU A 141 -1.04 -21.45 8.82
CA LEU A 141 -1.75 -21.92 10.01
C LEU A 141 -2.97 -22.79 9.68
N GLY A 142 -3.14 -23.19 8.42
CA GLY A 142 -4.31 -23.93 7.95
C GLY A 142 -5.58 -23.09 7.87
N TYR A 143 -6.73 -23.73 8.08
CA TYR A 143 -8.05 -23.12 7.88
C TYR A 143 -8.27 -21.88 8.77
N SER A 144 -8.64 -20.76 8.15
CA SER A 144 -9.00 -19.53 8.86
C SER A 144 -10.53 -19.30 8.79
N PRO A 145 -11.23 -19.32 9.94
CA PRO A 145 -12.68 -19.08 9.98
C PRO A 145 -13.12 -17.72 9.44
N ARG A 146 -12.23 -16.71 9.48
CA ARG A 146 -12.53 -15.35 8.98
C ARG A 146 -12.45 -15.23 7.46
N THR A 147 -11.66 -16.10 6.83
CA THR A 147 -11.50 -16.16 5.38
C THR A 147 -12.25 -17.34 4.78
N GLY A 148 -12.86 -18.20 5.59
CA GLY A 148 -13.62 -19.37 5.15
C GLY A 148 -12.81 -20.39 4.35
N SER A 149 -11.48 -20.35 4.46
CA SER A 149 -10.56 -21.14 3.62
C SER A 149 -9.20 -21.33 4.32
N ASP A 150 -8.52 -22.41 3.98
CA ASP A 150 -7.11 -22.70 4.27
C ASP A 150 -6.16 -22.23 3.15
N GLU A 151 -6.69 -21.56 2.12
CA GLU A 151 -5.97 -21.07 0.95
C GLU A 151 -6.23 -19.58 0.72
N VAL A 152 -5.23 -18.92 0.13
CA VAL A 152 -5.28 -17.54 -0.32
C VAL A 152 -5.17 -17.51 -1.84
N TYR A 153 -6.19 -16.95 -2.48
CA TYR A 153 -6.22 -16.78 -3.92
C TYR A 153 -5.67 -15.41 -4.32
N PRO A 154 -4.72 -15.34 -5.26
CA PRO A 154 -4.25 -14.09 -5.83
C PRO A 154 -5.42 -13.28 -6.39
N PRO A 155 -5.54 -11.98 -6.07
CA PRO A 155 -6.68 -11.19 -6.50
C PRO A 155 -6.65 -10.85 -8.00
N VAL A 156 -5.48 -10.98 -8.61
CA VAL A 156 -5.24 -10.85 -10.04
C VAL A 156 -4.64 -12.17 -10.51
N GLY A 157 -5.00 -12.63 -11.69
CA GLY A 157 -4.40 -13.82 -12.30
C GLY A 157 -5.02 -15.16 -11.89
N ALA A 158 -5.59 -15.30 -10.68
CA ALA A 158 -6.22 -16.57 -10.27
C ALA A 158 -7.34 -17.04 -11.22
N GLY A 159 -8.06 -16.10 -11.83
CA GLY A 159 -9.05 -16.40 -12.86
C GLY A 159 -8.49 -16.93 -14.17
N CYS A 160 -7.23 -16.63 -14.48
CA CYS A 160 -6.56 -17.09 -15.69
C CYS A 160 -6.37 -18.61 -15.72
N LEU A 161 -6.40 -19.28 -14.56
CA LEU A 161 -6.40 -20.75 -14.48
C LEU A 161 -7.58 -21.41 -15.21
N ARG A 162 -8.68 -20.67 -15.44
CA ARG A 162 -9.84 -21.14 -16.20
C ARG A 162 -9.70 -20.96 -17.72
N TYR A 163 -8.66 -20.27 -18.16
CA TYR A 163 -8.40 -19.88 -19.55
C TYR A 163 -6.97 -20.26 -19.93
N GLN A 164 -6.65 -21.55 -19.81
CA GLN A 164 -5.29 -22.06 -19.91
C GLN A 164 -4.68 -21.81 -21.30
N GLU A 165 -5.44 -22.04 -22.38
CA GLU A 165 -4.95 -21.81 -23.75
C GLU A 165 -4.56 -20.35 -23.98
N GLU A 166 -5.39 -19.40 -23.53
CA GLU A 166 -5.08 -17.99 -23.63
C GLU A 166 -3.91 -17.59 -22.70
N LEU A 167 -3.82 -18.17 -21.51
CA LEU A 167 -2.69 -17.92 -20.62
C LEU A 167 -1.37 -18.42 -21.23
N THR A 168 -1.34 -19.63 -21.81
CA THR A 168 -0.15 -20.19 -22.48
C THR A 168 0.30 -19.30 -23.63
N LYS A 169 -0.63 -18.78 -24.42
CA LYS A 169 -0.32 -17.83 -25.50
C LYS A 169 0.18 -16.48 -24.98
N CYS A 170 -0.27 -16.01 -23.82
CA CYS A 170 0.28 -14.82 -23.18
C CYS A 170 1.71 -15.05 -22.66
N MET A 171 1.99 -16.25 -22.18
CA MET A 171 3.28 -16.62 -21.59
C MET A 171 4.34 -17.03 -22.63
N SER A 172 3.98 -17.17 -23.92
CA SER A 172 4.91 -17.53 -24.99
C SER A 172 5.75 -16.35 -25.50
N TYR A 173 5.87 -15.28 -24.71
CA TYR A 173 6.65 -14.10 -25.04
C TYR A 173 8.16 -14.40 -25.01
N GLU A 174 8.89 -13.98 -26.04
CA GLU A 174 10.34 -14.06 -26.06
C GLU A 174 10.95 -12.92 -25.25
N ILE A 175 11.76 -13.26 -24.24
CA ILE A 175 12.43 -12.28 -23.38
C ILE A 175 13.39 -11.44 -24.25
N GLY A 176 13.18 -10.13 -24.30
CA GLY A 176 13.99 -9.20 -25.11
C GLY A 176 13.56 -9.09 -26.58
N GLY A 177 12.50 -9.78 -26.99
CA GLY A 177 11.87 -9.62 -28.29
C GLY A 177 11.01 -8.37 -28.41
N GLU A 178 10.53 -8.10 -29.62
CA GLU A 178 9.56 -7.03 -29.88
C GLU A 178 8.17 -7.46 -29.40
N CYS A 179 7.50 -6.62 -28.61
CA CYS A 179 6.19 -6.97 -28.06
C CYS A 179 5.14 -7.05 -29.19
N PRO A 180 4.47 -8.20 -29.42
CA PRO A 180 3.36 -8.29 -30.35
C PRO A 180 2.23 -7.33 -29.97
N VAL A 181 1.46 -6.89 -30.96
CA VAL A 181 0.26 -6.10 -30.75
C VAL A 181 -0.84 -7.00 -30.21
N ASP A 182 -0.93 -7.11 -28.88
CA ASP A 182 -1.81 -8.04 -28.17
C ASP A 182 -2.68 -7.35 -27.11
N ASP A 183 -2.80 -6.04 -27.15
CA ASP A 183 -3.60 -5.21 -26.24
C ASP A 183 -5.06 -5.70 -26.12
N VAL A 184 -5.69 -6.08 -27.24
CA VAL A 184 -7.05 -6.65 -27.27
C VAL A 184 -7.09 -8.03 -26.62
N PHE A 185 -6.03 -8.83 -26.82
CA PHE A 185 -5.92 -10.17 -26.26
C PHE A 185 -5.67 -10.13 -24.74
N ALA A 186 -4.72 -9.32 -24.29
CA ALA A 186 -4.46 -9.04 -22.88
C ALA A 186 -5.71 -8.48 -22.19
N ASN A 187 -6.40 -7.52 -22.80
CA ASN A 187 -7.67 -7.00 -22.26
C ASN A 187 -8.73 -8.09 -22.13
N ARG A 188 -8.87 -8.98 -23.14
CA ARG A 188 -9.80 -10.10 -23.07
C ARG A 188 -9.44 -11.10 -21.97
N LEU A 189 -8.16 -11.45 -21.82
CA LEU A 189 -7.70 -12.35 -20.75
C LEU A 189 -7.94 -11.74 -19.37
N MET A 190 -7.65 -10.44 -19.21
CA MET A 190 -7.92 -9.68 -17.98
C MET A 190 -9.42 -9.60 -17.68
N LEU A 191 -10.27 -9.33 -18.67
CA LEU A 191 -11.73 -9.25 -18.50
C LEU A 191 -12.40 -10.61 -18.28
N ARG A 192 -11.88 -11.68 -18.89
CA ARG A 192 -12.36 -13.05 -18.68
C ARG A 192 -11.91 -13.61 -17.34
N GLY A 193 -10.66 -13.36 -16.96
CA GLY A 193 -10.14 -13.63 -15.62
C GLY A 193 -10.82 -12.79 -14.55
N TYR A 194 -11.37 -11.62 -14.88
CA TYR A 194 -12.08 -10.75 -13.93
C TYR A 194 -13.41 -11.33 -13.41
N ASN A 195 -14.07 -12.24 -14.14
CA ASN A 195 -15.25 -12.95 -13.64
C ASN A 195 -14.93 -14.03 -12.57
N SER A 196 -13.69 -14.10 -12.07
CA SER A 196 -13.21 -15.18 -11.21
C SER A 196 -13.34 -14.94 -9.71
N ILE A 197 -14.29 -14.11 -9.27
CA ILE A 197 -14.51 -13.95 -7.84
C ILE A 197 -14.95 -15.29 -7.27
N ILE A 198 -14.15 -15.82 -6.35
CA ILE A 198 -14.45 -17.06 -5.64
C ILE A 198 -15.36 -16.69 -4.48
N TRP A 199 -16.65 -17.00 -4.61
CA TRP A 199 -17.68 -16.62 -3.66
C TRP A 199 -17.87 -17.64 -2.53
N ASP A 200 -17.37 -18.86 -2.70
CA ASP A 200 -17.52 -19.99 -1.76
C ASP A 200 -17.17 -19.67 -0.31
N PRO A 201 -16.06 -18.98 0.00
CA PRO A 201 -15.71 -18.67 1.39
C PRO A 201 -16.60 -17.62 2.06
N TYR A 202 -17.41 -16.85 1.31
CA TYR A 202 -18.16 -15.72 1.85
C TYR A 202 -19.64 -16.03 2.05
N THR A 203 -20.24 -15.46 3.08
CA THR A 203 -21.70 -15.57 3.32
C THR A 203 -22.50 -14.95 2.17
N CYS A 204 -22.03 -13.82 1.63
CA CYS A 204 -22.64 -13.21 0.44
C CYS A 204 -22.11 -13.84 -0.85
N LYS A 205 -23.01 -14.26 -1.74
CA LYS A 205 -22.69 -14.90 -3.02
C LYS A 205 -22.76 -13.98 -4.25
N ASN A 206 -23.07 -12.71 -4.04
CA ASN A 206 -23.11 -11.69 -5.09
C ASN A 206 -22.95 -10.29 -4.48
N TYR A 207 -22.68 -9.29 -5.34
CA TYR A 207 -22.54 -7.91 -4.93
C TYR A 207 -23.79 -7.29 -4.32
N LYS A 208 -24.98 -7.70 -4.79
CA LYS A 208 -26.25 -7.20 -4.25
C LYS A 208 -26.37 -7.53 -2.76
N CYS A 209 -26.03 -8.76 -2.37
CA CYS A 209 -25.95 -9.15 -0.95
C CYS A 209 -24.97 -8.28 -0.18
N LEU A 210 -23.77 -8.01 -0.72
CA LEU A 210 -22.77 -7.17 -0.04
C LEU A 210 -23.24 -5.74 0.16
N ILE A 211 -23.99 -5.17 -0.79
CA ILE A 211 -24.60 -3.84 -0.69
C ILE A 211 -25.74 -3.85 0.33
N ASP A 212 -26.60 -4.87 0.31
CA ASP A 212 -27.77 -4.99 1.17
C ASP A 212 -27.40 -5.36 2.62
N ARG A 213 -26.20 -5.92 2.84
CA ARG A 213 -25.63 -6.27 4.16
C ARG A 213 -25.58 -5.09 5.14
N LYS A 214 -25.60 -3.84 4.65
CA LYS A 214 -25.73 -2.65 5.49
C LYS A 214 -26.94 -2.72 6.44
N ASN A 215 -28.01 -3.38 6.02
CA ASN A 215 -29.24 -3.56 6.78
C ASN A 215 -29.26 -4.84 7.64
N ALA A 216 -28.32 -5.76 7.46
CA ALA A 216 -28.28 -7.03 8.18
C ALA A 216 -27.72 -6.85 9.60
N PRO A 217 -28.21 -7.59 10.62
CA PRO A 217 -27.59 -7.60 11.94
C PRO A 217 -26.18 -8.24 11.89
N GLY A 218 -25.28 -7.79 12.77
CA GLY A 218 -23.90 -8.28 12.88
C GLY A 218 -22.82 -7.21 12.73
N TYR A 219 -21.61 -7.56 13.18
CA TYR A 219 -20.39 -6.78 13.01
C TYR A 219 -19.59 -7.40 11.87
N TYR A 220 -19.55 -6.70 10.74
CA TYR A 220 -18.75 -7.08 9.57
C TYR A 220 -17.72 -5.99 9.33
N ASP A 221 -16.53 -6.38 8.91
CA ASP A 221 -15.57 -5.41 8.42
C ASP A 221 -16.15 -4.69 7.19
N CYS A 222 -16.08 -3.36 7.20
CA CYS A 222 -16.60 -2.51 6.13
C CYS A 222 -18.04 -2.86 5.67
N LYS A 223 -19.01 -2.81 6.60
CA LYS A 223 -20.40 -3.28 6.41
C LYS A 223 -21.14 -2.68 5.20
N ASP A 224 -20.90 -1.41 4.87
CA ASP A 224 -21.56 -0.63 3.82
C ASP A 224 -20.61 -0.18 2.69
N CYS A 225 -19.37 -0.64 2.70
CA CYS A 225 -18.33 -0.15 1.79
C CYS A 225 -18.45 -0.65 0.34
N PHE A 226 -19.31 -1.64 0.08
CA PHE A 226 -19.62 -2.09 -1.28
C PHE A 226 -20.69 -1.21 -1.95
N ASP A 227 -21.37 -0.33 -1.20
CA ASP A 227 -22.37 0.61 -1.73
C ASP A 227 -21.69 1.85 -2.36
N LEU A 228 -21.28 1.69 -3.61
CA LEU A 228 -20.61 2.73 -4.40
C LEU A 228 -21.49 3.95 -4.70
N GLN A 229 -22.81 3.76 -4.76
CA GLN A 229 -23.76 4.84 -5.05
C GLN A 229 -24.20 5.57 -3.78
N GLY A 230 -24.10 4.91 -2.62
CA GLY A 230 -24.37 5.46 -1.30
C GLY A 230 -23.15 6.11 -0.66
N ARG A 231 -22.63 5.48 0.41
CA ARG A 231 -21.57 6.06 1.26
C ARG A 231 -20.29 6.38 0.50
N GLU A 232 -19.80 5.44 -0.30
CA GLU A 232 -18.50 5.59 -0.98
C GLU A 232 -18.52 6.68 -2.06
N LYS A 233 -19.71 7.04 -2.58
CA LYS A 233 -19.89 8.14 -3.55
C LYS A 233 -19.43 9.50 -3.02
N LYS A 234 -19.54 9.75 -1.71
CA LYS A 234 -19.18 11.04 -1.09
C LYS A 234 -17.87 10.98 -0.32
N ARG A 235 -17.34 9.77 -0.08
CA ARG A 235 -16.13 9.57 0.72
C ARG A 235 -14.92 10.23 0.05
N TRP A 236 -14.08 10.87 0.86
CA TRP A 236 -12.86 11.58 0.46
C TRP A 236 -13.05 12.82 -0.42
N MET A 237 -14.29 13.20 -0.74
CA MET A 237 -14.55 14.37 -1.59
C MET A 237 -14.46 15.70 -0.83
N LEU A 238 -14.78 15.68 0.45
CA LEU A 238 -14.82 16.86 1.31
C LEU A 238 -14.14 16.54 2.63
N ASP A 239 -13.50 17.56 3.18
CA ASP A 239 -13.07 17.56 4.57
C ASP A 239 -14.32 17.74 5.45
N ASN A 240 -14.56 16.78 6.33
CA ASN A 240 -15.67 16.77 7.26
C ASN A 240 -15.32 17.40 8.62
N GLY A 241 -14.12 17.97 8.75
CA GLY A 241 -13.57 18.51 10.00
C GLY A 241 -13.16 17.44 11.01
N GLY A 242 -13.11 16.17 10.59
CA GLY A 242 -12.64 15.04 11.36
C GLY A 242 -11.15 14.77 11.16
N LEU A 243 -10.76 13.49 11.27
CA LEU A 243 -9.41 13.03 10.96
C LEU A 243 -9.23 12.66 9.48
N ASP A 244 -10.31 12.74 8.69
CA ASP A 244 -10.32 12.40 7.28
C ASP A 244 -9.88 13.60 6.44
N TYR A 245 -8.89 13.42 5.57
CA TYR A 245 -8.50 14.45 4.60
C TYR A 245 -9.32 14.32 3.32
N GLY A 246 -9.73 15.47 2.75
CA GLY A 246 -10.24 15.49 1.38
C GLY A 246 -9.13 15.21 0.37
N ILE A 247 -9.44 14.54 -0.74
CA ILE A 247 -8.46 14.18 -1.78
C ILE A 247 -7.71 15.42 -2.28
N ASP A 248 -8.42 16.52 -2.51
CA ASP A 248 -7.80 17.75 -3.00
C ASP A 248 -6.84 18.36 -1.98
N GLN A 249 -7.05 18.14 -0.67
CA GLN A 249 -6.09 18.55 0.35
C GLN A 249 -4.84 17.68 0.31
N VAL A 250 -5.00 16.36 0.21
CA VAL A 250 -3.87 15.40 0.11
C VAL A 250 -2.98 15.73 -1.08
N VAL A 251 -3.58 15.99 -2.26
CA VAL A 251 -2.84 16.31 -3.48
C VAL A 251 -2.13 17.66 -3.39
N LYS A 252 -2.66 18.62 -2.60
CA LYS A 252 -2.04 19.94 -2.38
C LYS A 252 -0.89 19.93 -1.39
N VAL A 253 -0.64 18.85 -0.65
CA VAL A 253 0.50 18.75 0.29
C VAL A 253 1.84 18.83 -0.43
N LYS A 254 1.87 18.47 -1.72
CA LYS A 254 3.06 18.54 -2.58
C LYS A 254 2.74 19.33 -3.86
N PRO A 255 3.78 19.84 -4.55
CA PRO A 255 3.61 20.42 -5.87
C PRO A 255 2.90 19.44 -6.81
N GLN A 256 2.04 19.95 -7.69
CA GLN A 256 1.30 19.14 -8.64
C GLN A 256 2.25 18.23 -9.45
N GLY A 257 1.87 16.96 -9.63
CA GLY A 257 2.68 15.97 -10.35
C GLY A 257 3.82 15.33 -9.55
N SER A 258 4.04 15.73 -8.29
CA SER A 258 5.06 15.12 -7.42
C SER A 258 4.61 13.77 -6.85
N ILE A 259 3.32 13.63 -6.55
CA ILE A 259 2.76 12.36 -6.07
C ILE A 259 2.37 11.56 -7.31
N ARG A 260 3.00 10.39 -7.51
CA ARG A 260 2.75 9.50 -8.65
C ARG A 260 2.28 8.12 -8.21
N ILE A 261 2.85 7.61 -7.11
CA ILE A 261 2.53 6.31 -6.54
C ILE A 261 2.32 6.49 -5.03
N GLY A 262 1.32 5.81 -4.47
CA GLY A 262 1.06 5.76 -3.03
C GLY A 262 0.61 4.38 -2.57
N LEU A 263 0.67 4.15 -1.27
CA LEU A 263 0.21 2.93 -0.61
C LEU A 263 -0.95 3.28 0.34
N ASP A 264 -2.10 2.64 0.13
CA ASP A 264 -3.31 2.77 0.92
C ASP A 264 -3.50 1.52 1.78
N ILE A 265 -3.23 1.64 3.08
CA ILE A 265 -3.27 0.50 4.01
C ILE A 265 -4.66 0.37 4.62
N GLY A 266 -5.33 -0.76 4.36
CA GLY A 266 -6.69 -0.98 4.84
C GLY A 266 -7.74 -0.19 4.08
N GLY A 267 -7.52 0.07 2.78
CA GLY A 267 -8.38 0.91 1.95
C GLY A 267 -9.79 0.37 1.65
N GLY A 268 -10.17 -0.76 2.26
CA GLY A 268 -11.49 -1.38 2.12
C GLY A 268 -11.78 -1.78 0.67
N THR A 269 -12.72 -1.09 0.04
CA THR A 269 -13.11 -1.29 -1.37
C THR A 269 -12.33 -0.43 -2.38
N GLY A 270 -11.25 0.25 -1.93
CA GLY A 270 -10.34 1.00 -2.80
C GLY A 270 -10.90 2.34 -3.28
N THR A 271 -11.84 2.95 -2.55
CA THR A 271 -12.42 4.23 -2.95
C THR A 271 -11.39 5.35 -2.98
N PHE A 272 -10.48 5.41 -2.00
CA PHE A 272 -9.40 6.40 -2.00
C PHE A 272 -8.52 6.25 -3.25
N ALA A 273 -8.09 5.02 -3.57
CA ALA A 273 -7.34 4.72 -4.78
C ALA A 273 -8.09 5.12 -6.07
N ALA A 274 -9.41 4.91 -6.13
CA ALA A 274 -10.22 5.35 -7.26
C ALA A 274 -10.15 6.87 -7.46
N ARG A 275 -10.26 7.66 -6.39
CA ARG A 275 -10.20 9.14 -6.47
C ARG A 275 -8.83 9.66 -6.84
N MET A 276 -7.78 8.99 -6.38
CA MET A 276 -6.41 9.33 -6.72
C MET A 276 -6.11 9.00 -8.19
N LYS A 277 -6.66 7.88 -8.69
CA LYS A 277 -6.57 7.51 -10.12
C LYS A 277 -7.20 8.55 -11.04
N GLU A 278 -8.33 9.15 -10.66
CA GLU A 278 -8.95 10.28 -11.40
C GLU A 278 -8.00 11.49 -11.54
N ARG A 279 -6.97 11.59 -10.70
CA ARG A 279 -5.95 12.65 -10.71
C ARG A 279 -4.60 12.16 -11.24
N ASN A 280 -4.59 11.04 -11.96
CA ASN A 280 -3.40 10.39 -12.52
C ASN A 280 -2.37 9.95 -11.45
N ILE A 281 -2.85 9.56 -10.27
CA ILE A 281 -2.01 9.02 -9.19
C ILE A 281 -2.37 7.55 -9.00
N THR A 282 -1.38 6.69 -9.13
CA THR A 282 -1.55 5.25 -8.91
C THR A 282 -1.47 4.96 -7.41
N ILE A 283 -2.51 4.37 -6.86
CA ILE A 283 -2.51 3.91 -5.47
C ILE A 283 -2.57 2.40 -5.46
N ILE A 284 -1.64 1.81 -4.72
CA ILE A 284 -1.64 0.40 -4.39
C ILE A 284 -2.43 0.28 -3.08
N THR A 285 -3.56 -0.41 -3.10
CA THR A 285 -4.42 -0.58 -1.92
C THR A 285 -4.21 -1.94 -1.31
N SER A 286 -3.72 -1.99 -0.07
CA SER A 286 -3.63 -3.23 0.68
C SER A 286 -4.92 -3.46 1.47
N THR A 287 -5.49 -4.67 1.35
CA THR A 287 -6.74 -5.01 2.03
C THR A 287 -6.83 -6.51 2.31
N MET A 288 -7.64 -6.89 3.28
CA MET A 288 -7.89 -8.28 3.64
C MET A 288 -9.24 -8.72 3.12
N ASN A 289 -9.36 -9.96 2.64
CA ASN A 289 -10.64 -10.53 2.24
C ASN A 289 -11.42 -11.08 3.45
N LEU A 290 -11.80 -10.20 4.39
CA LEU A 290 -12.58 -10.56 5.58
C LEU A 290 -14.08 -10.45 5.29
N ASP A 291 -14.82 -11.55 5.33
CA ASP A 291 -16.28 -11.57 5.04
C ASP A 291 -16.68 -10.93 3.69
N GLY A 292 -15.76 -10.87 2.74
CA GLY A 292 -16.00 -10.33 1.40
C GLY A 292 -14.76 -10.34 0.51
N PRO A 293 -14.96 -10.34 -0.83
CA PRO A 293 -13.89 -10.38 -1.82
C PRO A 293 -13.29 -8.99 -2.09
N PHE A 294 -12.79 -8.30 -1.07
CA PHE A 294 -12.30 -6.91 -1.19
C PHE A 294 -11.23 -6.74 -2.27
N ASN A 295 -10.22 -7.60 -2.29
CA ASN A 295 -9.12 -7.48 -3.25
C ASN A 295 -9.60 -7.67 -4.69
N SER A 296 -10.42 -8.70 -4.96
CA SER A 296 -11.00 -8.91 -6.28
C SER A 296 -11.94 -7.78 -6.67
N PHE A 297 -12.68 -7.19 -5.71
CA PHE A 297 -13.50 -6.00 -5.93
C PHE A 297 -12.71 -4.71 -6.19
N ILE A 298 -11.47 -4.62 -5.72
CA ILE A 298 -10.58 -3.51 -6.08
C ILE A 298 -10.03 -3.72 -7.49
N ALA A 299 -9.53 -4.92 -7.82
CA ALA A 299 -9.03 -5.26 -9.17
C ALA A 299 -10.10 -5.02 -10.24
N SER A 300 -11.32 -5.43 -9.92
CA SER A 300 -12.59 -5.16 -10.62
C SER A 300 -12.82 -3.74 -11.08
N ARG A 301 -12.36 -2.77 -10.29
CA ARG A 301 -12.50 -1.34 -10.54
C ARG A 301 -11.33 -0.80 -11.38
N GLY A 302 -10.45 -1.67 -11.88
CA GLY A 302 -9.21 -1.32 -12.54
C GLY A 302 -8.20 -0.65 -11.60
N LEU A 303 -8.22 -1.02 -10.32
CA LEU A 303 -7.29 -0.52 -9.29
C LEU A 303 -6.31 -1.64 -8.91
N ILE A 304 -5.26 -1.32 -8.17
CA ILE A 304 -4.19 -2.26 -7.83
C ILE A 304 -4.35 -2.72 -6.37
N PRO A 305 -4.93 -3.90 -6.10
CA PRO A 305 -4.95 -4.47 -4.76
C PRO A 305 -3.63 -5.17 -4.42
N ILE A 306 -3.26 -5.14 -3.14
CA ILE A 306 -2.34 -6.09 -2.53
C ILE A 306 -3.12 -6.87 -1.48
N HIS A 307 -3.19 -8.19 -1.67
CA HIS A 307 -3.81 -9.07 -0.70
C HIS A 307 -2.97 -9.09 0.59
N LEU A 308 -3.60 -8.71 1.69
CA LEU A 308 -3.05 -8.87 3.04
C LEU A 308 -3.69 -10.09 3.73
N SER A 309 -2.84 -10.95 4.29
CA SER A 309 -3.23 -12.01 5.23
C SER A 309 -2.71 -11.70 6.64
N VAL A 310 -3.35 -12.27 7.67
CA VAL A 310 -2.94 -12.08 9.09
C VAL A 310 -1.49 -12.50 9.33
N SER A 311 -0.94 -13.38 8.48
CA SER A 311 0.42 -13.91 8.59
C SER A 311 1.48 -13.09 7.85
N GLN A 312 1.10 -12.11 7.03
CA GLN A 312 2.05 -11.31 6.26
C GLN A 312 2.67 -10.20 7.13
N LYS A 313 3.98 -10.23 7.27
CA LYS A 313 4.76 -9.14 7.89
C LYS A 313 5.13 -8.12 6.82
N ALA A 314 4.67 -6.88 6.98
CA ALA A 314 5.16 -5.77 6.18
C ALA A 314 6.52 -5.31 6.72
N SER A 315 7.60 -5.74 6.05
CA SER A 315 8.94 -5.24 6.33
C SER A 315 9.10 -3.85 5.69
N ILE A 316 8.92 -2.79 6.47
CA ILE A 316 9.28 -1.44 6.03
C ILE A 316 10.80 -1.31 6.19
N LEU A 317 11.54 -1.49 5.09
CA LEU A 317 12.97 -1.20 5.06
C LEU A 317 13.16 0.32 5.06
N GLN A 318 13.30 0.90 6.24
CA GLN A 318 13.70 2.28 6.39
C GLN A 318 15.20 2.37 6.16
N LYS A 319 15.59 2.84 4.96
CA LYS A 319 16.99 3.17 4.66
C LYS A 319 17.32 4.43 5.45
N HIS A 320 18.00 4.28 6.59
CA HIS A 320 18.55 5.43 7.30
C HIS A 320 19.65 6.08 6.44
N PRO A 321 19.66 7.43 6.33
CA PRO A 321 20.68 8.16 5.59
C PRO A 321 22.07 8.05 6.20
#